data_AF-A0A836BLV8-F1
#
_entry.id   AF-A0A836BLV8-F1
#
_cell.length_a   1.000
_cell.length_b   1.000
_cell.length_c   1.000
_cell.angle_alpha   90.00
_cell.angle_beta   90.00
_cell.angle_gamma   90.00
#
_symmetry.space_group_name_H-M   'P 1'
#
loop_
_entity.id
_entity.type
_entity.pdbx_description
1 polymer ?
#
loop_
_entity_poly.entity_id
_entity_poly.type
_entity_poly.pdbx_seq_one_letter_code
_entity_poly.pdbx_strand_id
1 'polypeptide(L)'
;MSGKVVVFSVLLTTLIILSTSTPAWAAQLEARINPDSITSDFYMIYQRTIFIEYNEGGQIADLLRQQSWTSSVTADSSDPGVVDLIDKLNLKFFNDRSSVKISDLSIDHSVKLTGRGLNTAIDYKLVLDGTLSGYIIKKDQIRTLIDMGWRGMSVVGPVVVKGV
;
A
#
# COMPACT_ATOMS: atom_id res chain seq x y z
N MET A 1 21.59 -19.59 -7.65
CA MET A 1 21.63 -18.12 -7.48
C MET A 1 23.08 -17.67 -7.36
N SER A 2 23.48 -16.62 -8.06
CA SER A 2 24.86 -16.07 -7.97
C SER A 2 25.10 -15.47 -6.57
N GLY A 3 26.30 -15.65 -6.01
CA GLY A 3 26.65 -15.13 -4.68
C GLY A 3 26.44 -13.61 -4.52
N LYS A 4 26.53 -12.85 -5.62
CA LYS A 4 26.23 -11.41 -5.64
C LYS A 4 24.75 -11.11 -5.37
N VAL A 5 23.84 -11.96 -5.84
CA VAL A 5 22.39 -11.82 -5.65
C VAL A 5 22.01 -12.09 -4.20
N VAL A 6 22.69 -13.04 -3.54
CA VAL A 6 22.45 -13.39 -2.13
C VAL A 6 22.89 -12.25 -1.21
N VAL A 7 24.08 -11.70 -1.42
CA VAL A 7 24.59 -10.57 -0.61
C VAL A 7 23.70 -9.33 -0.76
N PHE A 8 23.25 -9.02 -1.99
CA PHE A 8 22.33 -7.91 -2.23
C PHE A 8 20.99 -8.10 -1.53
N SER A 9 20.43 -9.32 -1.60
CA SER A 9 19.14 -9.63 -0.98
C SER A 9 19.23 -9.46 0.53
N VAL A 10 20.28 -10.01 1.16
CA VAL A 10 20.51 -9.88 2.60
C VAL A 10 20.69 -8.41 2.99
N LEU A 11 21.53 -7.64 2.28
CA LEU A 11 21.80 -6.24 2.60
C LEU A 11 20.54 -5.36 2.49
N LEU A 12 19.70 -5.62 1.48
CA LEU A 12 18.44 -4.92 1.28
C LEU A 12 17.44 -5.24 2.40
N THR A 13 17.34 -6.51 2.83
CA THR A 13 16.48 -6.90 3.94
C THR A 13 16.93 -6.26 5.25
N THR A 14 18.24 -6.22 5.54
CA THR A 14 18.76 -5.58 6.77
C THR A 14 18.52 -4.08 6.80
N LEU A 15 18.61 -3.40 5.65
CA LEU A 15 18.43 -1.96 5.55
C LEU A 15 16.97 -1.52 5.75
N ILE A 16 16.02 -2.36 5.33
CA ILE A 16 14.57 -2.14 5.56
C ILE A 16 14.24 -2.15 7.06
N ILE A 17 14.93 -2.97 7.85
CA ILE A 17 14.69 -3.15 9.29
C ILE A 17 15.15 -1.95 10.13
N LEU A 18 16.09 -1.12 9.63
CA LEU A 18 16.77 -0.08 10.42
C LEU A 18 16.20 1.35 10.29
N SER A 19 15.13 1.58 9.52
CA SER A 19 14.58 2.94 9.32
C SER A 19 13.56 3.34 10.42
N THR A 20 14.05 3.82 11.57
CA THR A 20 13.21 4.29 12.71
C THR A 20 12.82 5.77 12.64
N SER A 21 12.57 6.33 11.45
CA SER A 21 11.89 7.63 11.35
C SER A 21 10.38 7.39 11.31
N THR A 22 9.62 7.97 12.24
CA THR A 22 8.15 7.95 12.18
C THR A 22 7.74 8.64 10.88
N PRO A 23 7.29 7.91 9.85
CA PRO A 23 7.11 8.51 8.54
C PRO A 23 5.77 9.25 8.53
N ALA A 24 5.73 10.45 7.93
CA ALA A 24 4.47 11.00 7.48
C ALA A 24 3.99 10.14 6.31
N TRP A 25 3.00 9.29 6.54
CA TRP A 25 2.37 8.52 5.48
C TRP A 25 1.58 9.49 4.61
N ALA A 26 2.03 9.73 3.38
CA ALA A 26 1.20 10.37 2.38
C ALA A 26 0.20 9.32 1.87
N ALA A 27 -0.87 9.12 2.63
CA ALA A 27 -2.03 8.36 2.20
C ALA A 27 -3.03 9.34 1.57
N GLN A 28 -3.34 9.14 0.30
CA GLN A 28 -4.38 9.85 -0.41
C GLN A 28 -5.54 8.90 -0.68
N LEU A 29 -6.73 9.26 -0.22
CA LEU A 29 -7.96 8.52 -0.48
C LEU A 29 -8.86 9.36 -1.38
N GLU A 30 -9.21 8.83 -2.55
CA GLU A 30 -10.28 9.34 -3.40
C GLU A 30 -11.42 8.32 -3.41
N ALA A 31 -12.59 8.72 -2.91
CA ALA A 31 -13.80 7.89 -2.99
C ALA A 31 -14.95 8.76 -3.49
N ARG A 32 -15.71 8.24 -4.46
CA ARG A 32 -16.87 8.93 -5.01
C ARG A 32 -18.14 8.23 -4.53
N ILE A 33 -18.68 8.74 -3.43
CA ILE A 33 -19.90 8.19 -2.84
C ILE A 33 -21.12 8.73 -3.59
N ASN A 34 -21.87 7.83 -4.23
CA ASN A 34 -23.16 8.15 -4.81
C ASN A 34 -24.30 7.69 -3.87
N PRO A 35 -25.03 8.60 -3.20
CA PRO A 35 -26.09 8.24 -2.26
C PRO A 35 -27.34 7.61 -2.93
N ASP A 36 -27.38 7.59 -4.27
CA ASP A 36 -28.41 6.91 -5.07
C ASP A 36 -27.96 5.55 -5.60
N SER A 37 -26.70 5.17 -5.35
CA SER A 37 -26.18 3.83 -5.62
C SER A 37 -26.04 3.04 -4.33
N ILE A 38 -26.10 1.71 -4.41
CA ILE A 38 -25.76 0.82 -3.29
C ILE A 38 -24.27 0.44 -3.26
N THR A 39 -23.55 0.78 -4.34
CA THR A 39 -22.11 0.56 -4.50
C THR A 39 -21.40 1.86 -4.89
N SER A 40 -20.11 1.97 -4.61
CA SER A 40 -19.27 3.09 -5.04
C SER A 40 -17.84 2.64 -5.19
N ASP A 41 -17.19 3.05 -6.27
CA ASP A 41 -15.78 2.75 -6.47
C ASP A 41 -14.92 3.63 -5.54
N PHE A 42 -13.81 3.07 -5.08
CA PHE A 42 -12.84 3.78 -4.27
C PHE A 42 -11.42 3.53 -4.77
N TYR A 43 -10.58 4.54 -4.56
CA TYR A 43 -9.18 4.51 -4.93
C TYR A 43 -8.35 5.05 -3.78
N MET A 44 -7.32 4.30 -3.38
CA MET A 44 -6.44 4.68 -2.28
C MET A 44 -4.99 4.52 -2.68
N ILE A 45 -4.24 5.62 -2.60
CA ILE A 45 -2.82 5.66 -2.91
C ILE A 45 -2.04 5.86 -1.62
N TYR A 46 -1.08 4.98 -1.39
CA TYR A 46 -0.03 5.15 -0.39
C TYR A 46 1.29 5.39 -1.10
N GLN A 47 1.98 6.46 -0.73
CA GLN A 47 3.30 6.77 -1.24
C GLN A 47 4.29 7.02 -0.11
N ARG A 48 5.50 6.51 -0.28
CA ARG A 48 6.60 6.77 0.65
C ARG A 48 7.92 6.81 -0.11
N THR A 49 8.74 7.81 0.17
CA THR A 49 10.14 7.83 -0.24
C THR A 49 11.02 7.63 0.98
N ILE A 50 11.97 6.70 0.89
CA ILE A 50 13.02 6.49 1.89
C ILE A 50 14.35 6.94 1.29
N PHE A 51 15.12 7.72 2.03
CA PHE A 51 16.47 8.10 1.65
C PHE A 51 17.49 7.32 2.46
N ILE A 52 18.48 6.77 1.76
CA ILE A 52 19.67 6.18 2.35
C ILE A 52 20.81 7.14 2.04
N GLU A 53 21.34 7.80 3.06
CA GLU A 53 22.45 8.74 2.93
C GLU A 53 23.77 8.03 3.23
N TYR A 54 24.82 8.42 2.52
CA TYR A 54 26.16 7.86 2.69
C TYR A 54 27.24 8.89 2.43
N ASN A 55 28.39 8.68 3.07
CA ASN A 55 29.56 9.53 2.88
C ASN A 55 30.19 9.32 1.51
N GLU A 56 30.85 10.38 1.01
CA GLU A 56 31.66 10.30 -0.21
C GLU A 56 32.78 9.27 -0.05
N GLY A 57 33.02 8.48 -1.10
CA GLY A 57 34.04 7.41 -1.09
C GLY A 57 33.71 6.18 -0.22
N GLY A 58 32.51 6.08 0.34
CA GLY A 58 32.06 4.90 1.08
C GLY A 58 31.67 3.72 0.17
N GLN A 59 31.87 2.48 0.62
CA GLN A 59 31.55 1.28 -0.18
C GLN A 59 30.07 1.19 -0.60
N ILE A 60 29.14 1.64 0.25
CA ILE A 60 27.70 1.72 -0.07
C ILE A 60 27.45 2.75 -1.17
N ALA A 61 28.15 3.89 -1.11
CA ALA A 61 28.07 4.91 -2.13
C ALA A 61 28.52 4.34 -3.48
N ASP A 62 29.64 3.63 -3.52
CA ASP A 62 30.16 3.04 -4.76
C ASP A 62 29.26 1.93 -5.30
N LEU A 63 28.59 1.16 -4.42
CA LEU A 63 27.66 0.11 -4.80
C LEU A 63 26.37 0.66 -5.42
N LEU A 64 25.79 1.69 -4.82
CA LEU A 64 24.46 2.20 -5.19
C LEU A 64 24.51 3.35 -6.19
N ARG A 65 25.64 4.07 -6.31
CA ARG A 65 25.78 5.19 -7.23
C ARG A 65 25.47 4.74 -8.66
N GLN A 66 24.64 5.52 -9.35
CA GLN A 66 24.15 5.24 -10.72
C GLN A 66 23.32 3.95 -10.87
N GLN A 67 22.97 3.26 -9.79
CA GLN A 67 22.04 2.13 -9.86
C GLN A 67 20.60 2.63 -9.94
N SER A 68 19.81 1.97 -10.77
CA SER A 68 18.38 2.19 -10.87
C SER A 68 17.70 0.83 -10.98
N TRP A 69 16.71 0.60 -10.13
CA TRP A 69 15.94 -0.64 -10.15
C TRP A 69 14.46 -0.32 -9.96
N THR A 70 13.60 -1.09 -10.61
CA THR A 70 12.15 -1.00 -10.45
C THR A 70 11.58 -2.40 -10.35
N SER A 71 10.65 -2.58 -9.42
CA SER A 71 9.85 -3.78 -9.29
C SER A 71 8.41 -3.38 -9.12
N SER A 72 7.50 -4.05 -9.83
CA SER A 72 6.07 -3.80 -9.74
C SER A 72 5.32 -5.13 -9.68
N VAL A 73 4.24 -5.14 -8.91
CA VAL A 73 3.35 -6.27 -8.73
C VAL A 73 1.92 -5.77 -8.84
N THR A 74 1.14 -6.44 -9.70
CA THR A 74 -0.31 -6.25 -9.75
C THR A 74 -1.02 -7.54 -9.40
N ALA A 75 -2.14 -7.44 -8.70
CA ALA A 75 -2.99 -8.57 -8.35
C ALA A 75 -4.45 -8.09 -8.19
N ASP A 76 -5.40 -9.00 -8.38
CA ASP A 76 -6.83 -8.74 -8.23
C ASP A 76 -7.45 -9.79 -7.32
N SER A 77 -8.78 -9.77 -7.18
CA SER A 77 -9.55 -10.69 -6.34
C SER A 77 -9.45 -12.17 -6.73
N SER A 78 -8.76 -12.52 -7.82
CA SER A 78 -8.39 -13.91 -8.14
C SER A 78 -7.15 -14.39 -7.36
N ASP A 79 -6.36 -13.49 -6.79
CA ASP A 79 -5.18 -13.82 -5.99
C ASP A 79 -5.56 -14.09 -4.51
N PRO A 80 -5.14 -15.23 -3.92
CA PRO A 80 -5.47 -15.56 -2.53
C PRO A 80 -5.03 -14.50 -1.50
N GLY A 81 -3.91 -13.80 -1.75
CA GLY A 81 -3.43 -12.74 -0.88
C GLY A 81 -4.30 -11.48 -0.95
N VAL A 82 -4.90 -11.19 -2.11
CA VAL A 82 -5.87 -10.10 -2.25
C VAL A 82 -7.20 -10.47 -1.59
N VAL A 83 -7.63 -11.74 -1.69
CA VAL A 83 -8.80 -12.24 -0.96
C VAL A 83 -8.61 -12.10 0.55
N ASP A 84 -7.46 -12.52 1.08
CA ASP A 84 -7.12 -12.35 2.50
C ASP A 84 -7.09 -10.87 2.92
N LEU A 85 -6.61 -9.97 2.06
CA LEU A 85 -6.66 -8.53 2.31
C LEU A 85 -8.11 -8.02 2.40
N ILE A 86 -8.97 -8.41 1.46
CA ILE A 86 -10.40 -8.06 1.48
C ILE A 86 -11.03 -8.54 2.79
N ASP A 87 -10.76 -9.78 3.19
CA ASP A 87 -11.31 -10.37 4.41
C ASP A 87 -10.85 -9.62 5.67
N LYS A 88 -9.56 -9.27 5.75
CA LYS A 88 -9.01 -8.48 6.86
C LYS A 88 -9.60 -7.07 6.94
N LEU A 89 -9.76 -6.39 5.80
CA LEU A 89 -10.39 -5.06 5.75
C LEU A 89 -11.86 -5.12 6.17
N ASN A 90 -12.61 -6.10 5.67
CA ASN A 90 -14.01 -6.31 6.05
C ASN A 90 -14.17 -6.68 7.53
N LEU A 91 -13.26 -7.51 8.07
CA LEU A 91 -13.20 -7.81 9.50
C LEU A 91 -12.94 -6.54 10.33
N LYS A 92 -12.06 -5.66 9.87
CA LYS A 92 -11.82 -4.37 10.54
C LYS A 92 -13.08 -3.50 10.58
N PHE A 93 -13.79 -3.35 9.47
CA PHE A 93 -15.05 -2.59 9.43
C PHE A 93 -16.09 -3.19 10.37
N PHE A 94 -16.24 -4.51 10.36
CA PHE A 94 -17.15 -5.19 11.29
C PHE A 94 -16.80 -4.89 12.76
N ASN A 95 -15.52 -4.97 13.12
CA ASN A 95 -15.06 -4.68 14.48
C ASN A 95 -15.28 -3.21 14.88
N ASP A 96 -15.24 -2.29 13.93
CA ASP A 96 -15.56 -0.87 14.11
C ASP A 96 -17.07 -0.60 14.12
N ARG A 97 -17.90 -1.65 14.02
CA ARG A 97 -19.37 -1.58 13.90
C ARG A 97 -19.84 -0.85 12.65
N SER A 98 -19.01 -0.84 11.61
CA SER A 98 -19.36 -0.34 10.29
C SER A 98 -20.12 -1.42 9.50
N SER A 99 -21.10 -1.00 8.71
CA SER A 99 -21.84 -1.87 7.79
C SER A 99 -21.18 -1.96 6.41
N VAL A 100 -20.09 -1.22 6.21
CA VAL A 100 -19.37 -1.16 4.93
C VAL A 100 -18.69 -2.48 4.62
N LYS A 101 -18.67 -2.83 3.34
CA LYS A 101 -17.89 -3.93 2.79
C LYS A 101 -17.11 -3.48 1.56
N ILE A 102 -15.93 -4.08 1.38
CA ILE A 102 -15.11 -4.01 0.17
C ILE A 102 -15.28 -5.31 -0.63
N SER A 103 -15.38 -5.18 -1.95
CA SER A 103 -15.28 -6.25 -2.93
C SER A 103 -14.42 -5.80 -4.12
N ASP A 104 -14.14 -6.75 -5.02
CA ASP A 104 -13.53 -6.49 -6.33
C ASP A 104 -12.21 -5.71 -6.26
N LEU A 105 -11.42 -5.98 -5.21
CA LEU A 105 -10.18 -5.29 -4.94
C LEU A 105 -9.11 -5.70 -5.95
N SER A 106 -8.41 -4.70 -6.46
CA SER A 106 -7.16 -4.81 -7.18
C SER A 106 -6.07 -3.97 -6.52
N ILE A 107 -4.84 -4.42 -6.71
CA ILE A 107 -3.65 -3.84 -6.14
C ILE A 107 -2.65 -3.57 -7.24
N ASP A 108 -2.07 -2.37 -7.23
CA ASP A 108 -0.86 -2.03 -7.98
C ASP A 108 0.21 -1.53 -7.00
N HIS A 109 1.25 -2.34 -6.81
CA HIS A 109 2.38 -2.03 -5.96
C HIS A 109 3.63 -1.82 -6.82
N SER A 110 4.39 -0.76 -6.56
CA SER A 110 5.67 -0.51 -7.21
C SER A 110 6.71 0.04 -6.25
N VAL A 111 7.95 -0.40 -6.46
CA VAL A 111 9.14 0.06 -5.75
C VAL A 111 10.17 0.49 -6.77
N LYS A 112 10.71 1.70 -6.61
CA LYS A 112 11.78 2.24 -7.45
C LYS A 112 12.95 2.69 -6.59
N LEU A 113 14.11 2.11 -6.84
CA LEU A 113 15.37 2.56 -6.26
C LEU A 113 16.10 3.47 -7.27
N THR A 114 16.53 4.64 -6.81
CA THR A 114 17.30 5.60 -7.60
C THR A 114 18.55 6.02 -6.83
N GLY A 115 19.71 5.49 -7.24
CA GLY A 115 21.02 5.82 -6.69
C GLY A 115 21.58 7.12 -7.24
N ARG A 116 21.97 8.04 -6.35
CA ARG A 116 22.56 9.35 -6.67
C ARG A 116 23.96 9.47 -6.09
N GLY A 117 24.54 10.67 -6.15
CA GLY A 117 25.92 10.94 -5.73
C GLY A 117 26.21 10.54 -4.27
N LEU A 118 25.44 11.09 -3.33
CA LEU A 118 25.60 10.91 -1.87
C LEU A 118 24.35 10.33 -1.16
N ASN A 119 23.33 9.98 -1.93
CA ASN A 119 22.16 9.28 -1.39
C ASN A 119 21.51 8.37 -2.42
N THR A 120 20.73 7.43 -1.94
CA THR A 120 19.80 6.63 -2.74
C THR A 120 18.39 6.87 -2.25
N ALA A 121 17.45 7.11 -3.17
CA ALA A 121 16.03 7.18 -2.88
C ALA A 121 15.36 5.85 -3.21
N ILE A 122 14.47 5.38 -2.34
CA ILE A 122 13.58 4.25 -2.58
C ILE A 122 12.16 4.77 -2.51
N ASP A 123 11.49 4.81 -3.65
CA ASP A 123 10.10 5.23 -3.80
C ASP A 123 9.19 4.00 -3.76
N TYR A 124 8.28 3.95 -2.81
CA TYR A 124 7.23 2.96 -2.68
C TYR A 124 5.89 3.59 -3.09
N LYS A 125 5.11 2.88 -3.88
CA LYS A 125 3.73 3.22 -4.21
C LYS A 125 2.86 1.97 -4.09
N LEU A 126 1.77 2.08 -3.36
CA LEU A 126 0.71 1.08 -3.31
C LEU A 126 -0.61 1.76 -3.70
N VAL A 127 -1.32 1.14 -4.62
CA VAL A 127 -2.65 1.54 -5.05
C VAL A 127 -3.61 0.43 -4.71
N LEU A 128 -4.71 0.79 -4.05
CA LEU A 128 -5.87 -0.07 -3.85
C LEU A 128 -7.03 0.51 -4.67
N ASP A 129 -7.65 -0.31 -5.50
CA ASP A 129 -8.80 0.06 -6.32
C ASP A 129 -9.87 -1.03 -6.17
N GLY A 130 -11.09 -0.67 -5.79
CA GLY A 130 -12.15 -1.64 -5.60
C GLY A 130 -13.51 -0.99 -5.36
N THR A 131 -14.45 -1.80 -4.86
CA THR A 131 -15.84 -1.38 -4.71
C THR A 131 -16.27 -1.39 -3.24
N LEU A 132 -16.83 -0.28 -2.78
CA LEU A 132 -17.52 -0.16 -1.49
C LEU A 132 -19.01 -0.50 -1.65
N SER A 133 -19.57 -1.18 -0.67
CA SER A 133 -21.01 -1.40 -0.51
C SER A 133 -21.43 -1.27 0.95
N GLY A 134 -22.73 -1.21 1.23
CA GLY A 134 -23.24 -1.17 2.62
C GLY A 134 -22.98 0.15 3.37
N TYR A 135 -22.53 1.19 2.66
CA TYR A 135 -22.27 2.51 3.25
C TYR A 135 -23.55 3.35 3.46
N ILE A 136 -24.71 2.94 2.96
CA ILE A 136 -25.99 3.61 3.27
C ILE A 136 -26.60 2.93 4.50
N ILE A 137 -26.61 3.63 5.64
CA ILE A 137 -27.21 3.14 6.88
C ILE A 137 -28.73 3.29 6.81
N LYS A 138 -29.18 4.46 6.36
CA LYS A 138 -30.60 4.80 6.26
C LYS A 138 -30.82 5.82 5.15
N LYS A 139 -31.88 5.66 4.38
CA LYS A 139 -32.33 6.63 3.38
C LYS A 139 -33.79 6.98 3.66
N ASP A 140 -34.09 8.28 3.73
CA ASP A 140 -35.46 8.80 3.73
C ASP A 140 -35.70 9.65 2.47
N GLN A 141 -36.85 10.31 2.37
CA GLN A 141 -37.23 11.09 1.18
C GLN A 141 -36.38 12.36 0.95
N ILE A 142 -35.61 12.81 1.96
CA ILE A 142 -34.91 14.11 1.95
C ILE A 142 -33.42 13.93 2.27
N ARG A 143 -33.04 12.88 3.02
CA ARG A 143 -31.70 12.69 3.58
C ARG A 143 -31.25 11.24 3.49
N THR A 144 -29.95 11.07 3.32
CA THR A 144 -29.28 9.77 3.35
C THR A 144 -28.22 9.82 4.45
N LEU A 145 -28.29 8.90 5.40
CA LEU A 145 -27.28 8.67 6.42
C LEU A 145 -26.23 7.70 5.89
N ILE A 146 -24.99 8.17 5.79
CA ILE A 146 -23.86 7.43 5.25
C ILE A 146 -22.94 6.97 6.37
N ASP A 147 -22.58 5.69 6.34
CA ASP A 147 -21.49 5.12 7.11
C ASP A 147 -20.16 5.60 6.53
N MET A 148 -19.36 6.25 7.37
CA MET A 148 -18.10 6.85 7.00
C MET A 148 -16.89 6.03 7.49
N GLY A 149 -17.11 4.78 7.93
CA GLY A 149 -16.10 3.85 8.45
C GLY A 149 -15.03 3.47 7.43
N TRP A 150 -15.35 3.50 6.14
CA TRP A 150 -14.43 3.25 5.03
C TRP A 150 -13.24 4.21 4.96
N ARG A 151 -13.30 5.38 5.61
CA ARG A 151 -12.16 6.32 5.62
C ARG A 151 -10.99 5.83 6.49
N GLY A 152 -11.24 4.90 7.40
CA GLY A 152 -10.26 4.38 8.36
C GLY A 152 -9.69 3.00 7.97
N MET A 153 -9.51 2.72 6.68
CA MET A 153 -8.98 1.43 6.23
C MET A 153 -7.62 1.15 6.86
N SER A 154 -7.53 0.02 7.55
CA SER A 154 -6.31 -0.46 8.17
C SER A 154 -6.40 -1.97 8.34
N VAL A 155 -5.24 -2.63 8.30
CA VAL A 155 -5.11 -4.07 8.55
C VAL A 155 -3.98 -4.29 9.56
N VAL A 156 -4.13 -5.33 10.37
CA VAL A 156 -3.12 -5.73 11.34
C VAL A 156 -2.38 -6.96 10.80
N GLY A 157 -1.05 -6.93 10.90
CA GLY A 157 -0.18 -8.01 10.44
C GLY A 157 0.20 -7.90 8.96
N PRO A 158 1.03 -8.83 8.46
CA PRO A 158 1.46 -8.82 7.09
C PRO A 158 0.30 -9.11 6.13
N VAL A 159 0.38 -8.51 4.96
CA VAL A 159 -0.41 -8.84 3.79
C VAL A 159 0.60 -9.28 2.73
N VAL A 160 0.51 -10.54 2.31
CA VAL A 160 1.44 -11.13 1.35
C VAL A 160 0.70 -11.32 0.04
N VAL A 161 1.14 -10.66 -1.01
CA VAL A 161 0.49 -10.71 -2.33
C VAL A 161 1.50 -11.22 -3.33
N LYS A 162 1.18 -12.33 -4.01
CA LYS A 162 2.11 -13.03 -4.93
C LYS A 162 3.48 -13.35 -4.32
N GLY A 163 3.53 -13.61 -3.00
CA GLY A 163 4.77 -13.94 -2.30
C GLY A 163 5.72 -12.76 -2.08
N VAL A 164 5.24 -11.53 -2.27
CA VAL A 164 5.90 -10.27 -1.93
C VAL A 164 5.28 -9.67 -0.68
#